data_AF-G1VIY4-F1
#
_entry.id   AF-G1VIY4-F1
#
_cell.length_a   1.000
_cell.length_b   1.000
_cell.length_c   1.000
_cell.angle_alpha   90.00
_cell.angle_beta   90.00
_cell.angle_gamma   90.00
#
_symmetry.space_group_name_H-M   'P 1'
#
loop_
_entity.id
_entity.type
_entity.pdbx_description
1 polymer ?
#
loop_
_entity_poly.entity_id
_entity_poly.type
_entity_poly.pdbx_seq_one_letter_code
_entity_poly.pdbx_strand_id
1 'polypeptide(L)'
;YDALVTIPPFTYYKEVRIFHKNGVLIESGKRFFCSSIDIGIWREYDNQGNLIKETDEDKKFEKLRLKPINILRWLEKEGYIDRKTGKGQEKFVKEGDEPNIDIYFWLSTRAEGSKTIPAGWSIDITEHGMRTTHSFNAETGEYLGKTTQVLYE
;
A
#
# COMPACT_ATOMS: atom_id res chain seq x y z
N TYR A 1 -20.61 -0.41 7.72
CA TYR A 1 -19.59 -1.44 7.96
C TYR A 1 -18.61 -0.84 8.92
N ASP A 2 -18.14 -1.63 9.87
CA ASP A 2 -17.11 -1.20 10.80
C ASP A 2 -15.81 -1.92 10.45
N ALA A 3 -14.68 -1.23 10.55
CA ALA A 3 -13.38 -1.80 10.26
C ALA A 3 -12.52 -1.79 11.53
N LEU A 4 -12.02 -2.96 11.92
CA LEU A 4 -10.99 -3.09 12.94
C LEU A 4 -9.63 -3.14 12.25
N VAL A 5 -8.74 -2.25 12.66
CA VAL A 5 -7.38 -2.15 12.14
C VAL A 5 -6.39 -2.42 13.28
N THR A 6 -5.49 -3.37 13.07
CA THR A 6 -4.37 -3.65 13.98
C THR A 6 -3.06 -3.44 13.25
N ILE A 7 -2.10 -2.75 13.88
CA ILE A 7 -0.77 -2.53 13.31
C ILE A 7 0.21 -3.32 14.17
N PRO A 8 0.72 -4.48 13.69
CA PRO A 8 1.70 -5.23 14.44
C PRO A 8 3.00 -4.42 14.61
N PRO A 9 3.65 -4.47 15.78
CA PRO A 9 4.87 -3.71 16.03
C PRO A 9 5.99 -4.13 15.08
N PHE A 10 6.80 -3.16 14.64
CA PHE A 10 7.94 -3.37 13.74
C PHE A 10 7.58 -3.99 12.38
N THR A 11 6.34 -3.78 11.92
CA THR A 11 5.85 -4.20 10.60
C THR A 11 5.32 -3.04 9.77
N TYR A 12 5.36 -3.17 8.45
CA TYR A 12 4.88 -2.14 7.52
C TYR A 12 3.68 -2.67 6.73
N TYR A 13 2.76 -3.25 7.48
CA TYR A 13 1.42 -3.59 7.05
C TYR A 13 0.45 -3.41 8.23
N LYS A 14 -0.83 -3.30 7.93
CA LYS A 14 -1.91 -3.36 8.92
C LYS A 14 -2.79 -4.57 8.64
N GLU A 15 -3.26 -5.20 9.70
CA GLU A 15 -4.29 -6.23 9.63
C GLU A 15 -5.65 -5.54 9.64
N VAL A 16 -6.47 -5.86 8.64
CA VAL A 16 -7.80 -5.27 8.46
C VAL A 16 -8.83 -6.38 8.66
N ARG A 17 -9.88 -6.08 9.43
CA ARG A 17 -11.08 -6.90 9.53
C ARG A 17 -12.30 -6.01 9.33
N ILE A 18 -13.15 -6.36 8.37
CA ILE A 18 -14.33 -5.58 8.00
C ILE A 18 -15.57 -6.34 8.42
N PHE A 19 -16.50 -5.67 9.11
CA PHE A 19 -17.69 -6.28 9.68
C PHE A 19 -18.96 -5.62 9.16
N HIS A 20 -20.02 -6.43 9.02
CA HIS A 20 -21.39 -5.95 8.93
C HIS A 20 -21.77 -5.21 10.22
N LYS A 21 -22.82 -4.37 10.14
CA LYS A 21 -23.35 -3.67 11.33
C LYS A 21 -23.84 -4.63 12.43
N ASN A 22 -24.16 -5.88 12.08
CA ASN A 22 -24.56 -6.93 13.01
C ASN A 22 -23.37 -7.68 13.63
N GLY A 23 -22.13 -7.26 13.36
CA GLY A 23 -20.91 -7.86 13.90
C GLY A 23 -20.38 -9.09 13.15
N VAL A 24 -21.06 -9.54 12.08
CA VAL A 24 -20.56 -10.64 11.24
C VAL A 24 -19.37 -10.17 10.41
N LEU A 25 -18.28 -10.95 10.43
CA LEU A 25 -17.07 -10.68 9.64
C LEU A 25 -17.38 -10.84 8.15
N ILE A 26 -16.90 -9.90 7.33
CA ILE A 26 -17.06 -9.87 5.87
C ILE A 26 -15.75 -10.26 5.21
N GLU A 27 -14.68 -9.56 5.59
CA GLU A 27 -13.37 -9.70 4.98
C GLU A 27 -12.27 -9.52 6.02
N SER A 28 -11.17 -10.23 5.84
CA SER A 28 -9.96 -9.97 6.61
C SER A 28 -8.68 -10.25 5.83
N GLY A 29 -7.64 -9.48 6.11
CA GLY A 29 -6.34 -9.65 5.46
C GLY A 29 -5.34 -8.60 5.87
N LYS A 30 -4.24 -8.53 5.13
CA LYS A 30 -3.17 -7.57 5.34
C LYS A 30 -3.20 -6.50 4.27
N ARG A 31 -3.03 -5.25 4.67
CA ARG A 31 -2.92 -4.10 3.78
C ARG A 31 -1.56 -3.42 3.97
N PHE A 32 -0.91 -3.10 2.87
CA PHE A 32 0.45 -2.57 2.86
C PHE A 32 0.50 -1.14 3.43
N PHE A 33 1.68 -0.76 3.93
CA PHE A 33 1.97 0.52 4.56
C PHE A 33 1.43 1.70 3.75
N CYS A 34 0.74 2.61 4.45
CA CYS A 34 0.12 3.82 3.92
C CYS A 34 -0.46 3.68 2.50
N SER A 35 -1.29 2.65 2.29
CA SER A 35 -1.86 2.34 0.99
C SER A 35 -3.21 1.65 1.11
N SER A 36 -3.87 1.51 -0.04
CA SER A 36 -5.02 0.62 -0.26
C SER A 36 -4.62 -0.76 -0.81
N ILE A 37 -3.33 -1.10 -0.79
CA ILE A 37 -2.79 -2.27 -1.48
C ILE A 37 -2.87 -3.49 -0.57
N ASP A 38 -3.71 -4.45 -0.94
CA ASP A 38 -3.84 -5.72 -0.24
C ASP A 38 -2.67 -6.65 -0.55
N ILE A 39 -2.18 -7.36 0.47
CA ILE A 39 -1.01 -8.26 0.40
C ILE A 39 -1.29 -9.56 1.14
N GLY A 40 -0.57 -10.63 0.75
CA GLY A 40 -0.73 -11.97 1.31
C GLY A 40 -2.15 -12.53 1.12
N ILE A 41 -2.61 -13.34 2.07
CA ILE A 41 -3.92 -13.98 1.98
C ILE A 41 -5.01 -13.05 2.51
N TRP A 42 -5.97 -12.73 1.64
CA TRP A 42 -7.26 -12.14 2.00
C TRP A 42 -8.34 -13.20 2.06
N ARG A 43 -9.25 -13.06 3.03
CA ARG A 43 -10.34 -14.00 3.31
C ARG A 43 -11.66 -13.28 3.21
N GLU A 44 -12.61 -13.89 2.51
CA GLU A 44 -13.99 -13.43 2.40
C GLU A 44 -14.91 -14.42 3.11
N TYR A 45 -15.95 -13.92 3.78
CA TYR A 45 -16.87 -14.69 4.60
C TYR A 45 -18.32 -14.45 4.15
N ASP A 46 -19.18 -15.46 4.32
CA ASP A 46 -20.61 -15.30 4.08
C ASP A 46 -21.33 -14.53 5.20
N ASN A 47 -22.63 -14.28 5.01
CA ASN A 47 -23.48 -13.57 5.98
C ASN A 47 -23.66 -14.31 7.33
N GLN A 48 -23.19 -15.56 7.44
CA GLN A 48 -23.18 -16.33 8.69
C GLN A 48 -21.79 -16.35 9.35
N GLY A 49 -20.77 -15.79 8.70
CA GLY A 49 -19.38 -15.75 9.16
C GLY A 49 -18.55 -16.97 8.75
N ASN A 50 -19.04 -17.81 7.83
CA ASN A 50 -18.26 -18.93 7.31
C ASN A 50 -17.32 -18.46 6.21
N LEU A 51 -16.08 -18.96 6.20
CA LEU A 51 -15.11 -18.67 5.14
C LEU A 51 -15.61 -19.21 3.80
N ILE A 52 -15.69 -18.34 2.78
CA ILE A 52 -16.14 -18.72 1.43
C ILE A 52 -15.02 -18.63 0.39
N LYS A 53 -13.99 -17.81 0.62
CA LYS A 53 -12.92 -17.61 -0.35
C LYS A 53 -11.63 -17.15 0.32
N GLU A 54 -10.51 -17.64 -0.20
CA GLU A 54 -9.18 -17.11 0.07
C GLU A 54 -8.57 -16.62 -1.25
N THR A 55 -8.06 -15.39 -1.23
CA THR A 55 -7.37 -14.76 -2.36
C THR A 55 -5.91 -14.52 -1.96
N ASP A 56 -4.98 -15.06 -2.73
CA ASP A 56 -3.56 -14.74 -2.60
C ASP A 56 -3.25 -13.47 -3.40
N GLU A 57 -3.26 -12.33 -2.70
CA GLU A 57 -3.01 -11.02 -3.27
C GLU A 57 -1.57 -10.84 -3.73
N ASP A 58 -0.63 -11.65 -3.24
CA ASP A 58 0.77 -11.55 -3.63
C ASP A 58 1.02 -12.05 -5.06
N LYS A 59 0.08 -12.83 -5.62
CA LYS A 59 0.15 -13.31 -7.01
C LYS A 59 0.29 -12.18 -8.03
N LYS A 60 -0.31 -11.02 -7.78
CA LYS A 60 -0.22 -9.86 -8.70
C LYS A 60 1.20 -9.30 -8.79
N PHE A 61 2.08 -9.61 -7.83
CA PHE A 61 3.48 -9.21 -7.82
C PHE A 61 4.45 -10.29 -8.29
N GLU A 62 3.98 -11.53 -8.54
CA GLU A 62 4.85 -12.70 -8.73
C GLU A 62 5.89 -12.47 -9.85
N LYS A 63 5.42 -11.94 -10.98
CA LYS A 63 6.22 -11.64 -12.19
C LYS A 63 6.89 -10.28 -12.19
N LEU A 64 6.65 -9.46 -11.16
CA LEU A 64 7.21 -8.11 -11.08
C LEU A 64 8.57 -8.12 -10.40
N ARG A 65 9.45 -7.23 -10.87
CA ARG A 65 10.78 -7.03 -10.29
C ARG A 65 10.72 -6.19 -9.01
N LEU A 66 9.86 -5.18 -8.95
CA LEU A 66 9.59 -4.45 -7.71
C LEU A 66 8.34 -4.98 -7.04
N LYS A 67 8.55 -5.51 -5.84
CA LYS A 67 7.54 -6.04 -4.94
C LYS A 67 7.42 -5.09 -3.73
N PRO A 68 6.39 -5.24 -2.87
CA PRO A 68 6.21 -4.37 -1.70
C PRO A 68 7.48 -4.23 -0.83
N ILE A 69 8.26 -5.31 -0.67
CA ILE A 69 9.52 -5.28 0.11
C ILE A 69 10.57 -4.33 -0.48
N ASN A 70 10.59 -4.11 -1.80
CA ASN A 70 11.51 -3.18 -2.44
C ASN A 70 11.14 -1.73 -2.12
N ILE A 71 9.84 -1.43 -2.05
CA ILE A 71 9.33 -0.11 -1.66
C ILE A 71 9.72 0.20 -0.20
N LEU A 72 9.57 -0.76 0.71
CA LEU A 72 10.02 -0.59 2.09
C LEU A 72 11.53 -0.36 2.20
N ARG A 73 12.33 -1.11 1.42
CA ARG A 73 13.80 -0.91 1.39
C ARG A 73 14.17 0.48 0.88
N TRP A 74 13.44 0.99 -0.10
CA TRP A 74 13.65 2.35 -0.60
C TRP A 74 13.29 3.39 0.48
N LEU A 75 12.10 3.29 1.10
CA LEU A 75 11.69 4.18 2.20
C LEU A 75 12.68 4.17 3.37
N GLU A 76 13.21 2.99 3.73
CA GLU A 76 14.21 2.84 4.78
C GLU A 76 15.53 3.50 4.40
N LYS A 77 15.97 3.34 3.15
CA LYS A 77 17.18 3.99 2.62
C LYS A 77 17.06 5.51 2.62
N GLU A 78 15.90 6.04 2.29
CA GLU A 78 15.63 7.49 2.34
C GLU A 78 15.37 8.01 3.77
N GLY A 79 15.34 7.13 4.77
CA GLY A 79 15.26 7.50 6.19
C GLY A 79 13.85 7.74 6.74
N TYR A 80 12.81 7.50 5.94
CA TYR A 80 11.40 7.66 6.35
C TYR A 80 10.95 6.60 7.34
N ILE A 81 11.51 5.40 7.23
CA ILE A 81 11.18 4.27 8.08
C ILE A 81 12.43 3.58 8.61
N ASP A 82 12.27 2.80 9.68
CA ASP A 82 13.28 1.85 10.14
C ASP A 82 12.59 0.55 10.55
N ARG A 83 12.88 -0.54 9.85
CA ARG A 83 12.21 -1.83 10.07
C ARG A 83 12.70 -2.57 11.31
N LYS A 84 13.83 -2.19 11.87
CA LYS A 84 14.34 -2.76 13.14
C LYS A 84 13.71 -2.07 14.33
N THR A 85 13.50 -0.76 14.26
CA THR A 85 13.03 0.05 15.40
C THR A 85 11.54 0.40 15.34
N GLY A 86 10.91 0.28 14.17
CA GLY A 86 9.50 0.64 13.95
C GLY A 86 9.28 2.14 13.69
N LYS A 87 10.34 2.94 13.57
CA LYS A 87 10.24 4.37 13.20
C LYS A 87 9.42 4.52 11.92
N GLY A 88 8.41 5.39 11.92
CA GLY A 88 7.56 5.64 10.76
C GLY A 88 6.25 4.85 10.79
N GLN A 89 6.09 3.86 11.68
CA GLN A 89 4.81 3.15 11.86
C GLN A 89 3.69 4.06 12.37
N GLU A 90 4.01 5.13 13.11
CA GLU A 90 3.03 6.10 13.60
C GLU A 90 2.22 6.76 12.47
N LYS A 91 2.75 6.75 11.24
CA LYS A 91 2.07 7.27 10.04
C LYS A 91 0.84 6.45 9.62
N PHE A 92 0.64 5.26 10.16
CA PHE A 92 -0.61 4.52 9.97
C PHE A 92 -1.83 5.17 10.65
N VAL A 93 -1.61 5.97 11.70
CA VAL A 93 -2.69 6.46 12.57
C VAL A 93 -2.75 7.98 12.68
N LYS A 94 -1.65 8.69 12.44
CA LYS A 94 -1.60 10.14 12.54
C LYS A 94 -1.79 10.78 11.16
N GLU A 95 -3.05 11.01 10.79
CA GLU A 95 -3.38 11.78 9.60
C GLU A 95 -2.92 13.24 9.77
N GLY A 96 -2.28 13.79 8.75
CA GLY A 96 -1.83 15.19 8.74
C GLY A 96 -0.43 15.46 9.31
N ASP A 97 0.25 14.45 9.85
CA ASP A 97 1.65 14.59 10.29
C ASP A 97 2.62 14.58 9.10
N GLU A 98 3.51 15.56 9.02
CA GLU A 98 4.57 15.60 8.01
C GLU A 98 5.83 14.81 8.47
N PRO A 99 6.51 14.05 7.58
CA PRO A 99 6.05 13.67 6.23
C PRO A 99 4.80 12.81 6.24
N ASN A 100 3.81 13.13 5.41
CA ASN A 100 2.78 12.16 5.06
C ASN A 100 3.29 11.31 3.88
N ILE A 101 3.01 10.01 3.90
CA ILE A 101 3.44 9.06 2.88
C ILE A 101 2.20 8.37 2.35
N ASP A 102 1.98 8.37 1.04
CA ASP A 102 0.93 7.62 0.38
C ASP A 102 1.54 6.73 -0.72
N ILE A 103 1.21 5.44 -0.73
CA ILE A 103 1.77 4.47 -1.67
C ILE A 103 0.67 3.94 -2.58
N TYR A 104 0.94 3.99 -3.88
CA TYR A 104 0.06 3.54 -4.93
C TYR A 104 0.73 2.48 -5.78
N PHE A 105 -0.08 1.55 -6.29
CA PHE A 105 0.33 0.49 -7.19
C PHE A 105 -0.73 0.29 -8.25
N TRP A 106 -0.31 0.08 -9.49
CA TRP A 106 -1.18 -0.29 -10.59
C TRP A 106 -0.57 -1.43 -11.41
N LEU A 107 -1.44 -2.29 -11.94
CA LEU A 107 -1.04 -3.31 -12.89
C LEU A 107 -0.91 -2.72 -14.30
N SER A 108 -0.20 -3.44 -15.17
CA SER A 108 -0.11 -3.07 -16.57
C SER A 108 -1.50 -2.96 -17.18
N THR A 109 -1.79 -1.84 -17.81
CA THR A 109 -3.05 -1.62 -18.53
C THR A 109 -2.78 -1.43 -20.00
N ARG A 110 -3.62 -2.04 -20.83
CA ARG A 110 -3.63 -1.83 -22.27
C ARG A 110 -5.05 -1.50 -22.70
N ALA A 111 -5.33 -0.22 -22.87
CA ALA A 111 -6.53 0.21 -23.58
C ALA A 111 -6.38 -0.09 -25.08
N GLU A 112 -7.47 -0.46 -25.73
CA GLU A 112 -7.49 -0.71 -27.17
C GLU A 112 -7.02 0.54 -27.94
N GLY A 113 -6.10 0.36 -28.89
CA GLY A 113 -5.49 1.48 -29.63
C GLY A 113 -4.46 2.31 -28.86
N SER A 114 -4.17 2.01 -27.59
CA SER A 114 -3.22 2.77 -26.76
C SER A 114 -1.90 2.03 -26.53
N LYS A 115 -0.83 2.78 -26.23
CA LYS A 115 0.42 2.20 -25.71
C LYS A 115 0.14 1.53 -24.37
N THR A 116 0.73 0.36 -24.14
CA THR A 116 0.69 -0.32 -22.85
C THR A 116 1.35 0.56 -21.79
N ILE A 117 0.63 0.82 -20.70
CA ILE A 117 1.20 1.42 -19.49
C ILE A 117 1.70 0.26 -18.63
N PRO A 118 3.00 0.16 -18.34
CA PRO A 118 3.54 -0.95 -17.55
C PRO A 118 3.05 -0.87 -16.10
N ALA A 119 3.07 -2.00 -15.39
CA ALA A 119 2.82 -2.00 -13.96
C ALA A 119 3.83 -1.09 -13.24
N GLY A 120 3.37 -0.39 -12.21
CA GLY A 120 4.19 0.64 -11.56
C GLY A 120 3.81 0.92 -10.11
N TRP A 121 4.74 1.59 -9.44
CA TRP A 121 4.57 2.10 -8.10
C TRP A 121 4.71 3.63 -8.11
N SER A 122 3.91 4.29 -7.31
CA SER A 122 4.07 5.71 -7.00
C SER A 122 4.10 5.87 -5.49
N ILE A 123 5.02 6.70 -5.00
CA ILE A 123 5.14 7.05 -3.59
C ILE A 123 5.04 8.57 -3.50
N ASP A 124 4.00 9.04 -2.86
CA ASP A 124 3.81 10.44 -2.58
C ASP A 124 4.30 10.76 -1.19
N ILE A 125 5.15 11.77 -1.09
CA ILE A 125 5.71 12.27 0.15
C ILE A 125 5.32 13.73 0.26
N THR A 126 4.52 14.05 1.28
CA THR A 126 4.09 15.42 1.55
C THR A 126 4.84 15.97 2.75
N GLU A 127 5.62 17.02 2.52
CA GLU A 127 6.42 17.73 3.52
C GLU A 127 6.40 19.23 3.21
N HIS A 128 6.22 20.04 4.23
CA HIS A 128 6.23 21.51 4.16
C HIS A 128 5.31 22.07 3.07
N GLY A 129 4.11 21.50 2.95
CA GLY A 129 3.14 21.89 1.92
C GLY A 129 3.54 21.51 0.49
N MET A 130 4.61 20.74 0.29
CA MET A 130 5.03 20.22 -1.00
C MET A 130 4.77 18.72 -1.09
N ARG A 131 4.15 18.27 -2.18
CA ARG A 131 4.04 16.85 -2.53
C ARG A 131 5.12 16.49 -3.53
N THR A 132 5.98 15.54 -3.18
CA THR A 132 6.91 14.91 -4.12
C THR A 132 6.45 13.50 -4.43
N THR A 133 6.18 13.25 -5.70
CA THR A 133 5.77 11.95 -6.24
C THR A 133 6.99 11.24 -6.83
N HIS A 134 7.33 10.06 -6.30
CA HIS A 134 8.39 9.19 -6.81
C HIS A 134 7.80 8.02 -7.59
N SER A 135 8.18 7.87 -8.86
CA SER A 135 7.61 6.88 -9.76
C SER A 135 8.60 5.76 -10.10
N PHE A 136 8.11 4.52 -10.14
CA PHE A 136 8.90 3.34 -10.44
C PHE A 136 8.18 2.42 -11.44
N ASN A 137 8.94 1.84 -12.36
CA ASN A 137 8.46 0.75 -13.20
C ASN A 137 8.57 -0.57 -12.44
N ALA A 138 7.44 -1.21 -12.16
CA ALA A 138 7.41 -2.43 -11.35
C ALA A 138 7.94 -3.67 -12.10
N GLU A 139 7.84 -3.68 -13.43
CA GLU A 139 8.28 -4.77 -14.29
C GLU A 139 9.81 -4.77 -14.44
N THR A 140 10.40 -3.60 -14.69
CA THR A 140 11.85 -3.46 -14.94
C THR A 140 12.65 -3.13 -13.69
N GLY A 141 11.99 -2.61 -12.65
CA GLY A 141 12.60 -2.08 -11.44
C GLY A 141 13.34 -0.76 -11.58
N GLU A 142 13.11 -0.07 -12.70
CA GLU A 142 13.67 1.25 -12.96
C GLU A 142 12.97 2.34 -12.15
N TYR A 143 13.77 3.30 -11.66
CA TYR A 143 13.25 4.55 -11.10
C TYR A 143 12.98 5.52 -12.25
N LEU A 144 11.73 5.95 -12.41
CA LEU A 144 11.28 6.77 -13.52
C LEU A 144 11.47 8.27 -13.27
N GLY A 145 11.80 8.65 -12.03
CA GLY A 145 12.01 10.03 -11.62
C GLY A 145 10.99 10.49 -10.58
N LYS A 146 11.03 11.81 -10.31
CA LYS A 146 10.11 12.46 -9.40
C LYS A 146 9.52 13.74 -9.97
N THR A 147 8.33 14.08 -9.51
CA THR A 147 7.68 15.37 -9.73
C THR A 147 7.33 16.00 -8.40
N THR A 148 7.49 17.32 -8.29
CA THR A 148 7.14 18.06 -7.07
C THR A 148 6.08 19.10 -7.41
N GLN A 149 5.05 19.16 -6.57
CA GLN A 149 3.93 20.08 -6.70
C GLN A 149 3.67 20.77 -5.35
N VAL A 150 3.36 22.06 -5.38
CA VAL A 150 2.90 22.81 -4.21
C VAL A 150 1.42 22.46 -3.96
N LEU A 151 1.07 22.09 -2.74
CA LEU A 151 -0.31 21.72 -2.38
C LEU A 151 -1.16 22.91 -1.92
N TYR A 152 -0.51 23.90 -1.32
CA TYR A 152 -1.16 25.11 -0.81
C TYR A 152 -0.37 26.33 -1.31
N GLU A 153 -1.03 27.22 -2.06
CA GLU A 153 -0.58 28.59 -2.31
C GLU A 153 -1.03 29.51 -1.17
#